data_AF-A0AAD7D2V6-F1
#
_entry.id   AF-A0AAD7D2V6-F1
#
_cell.length_a   1.000
_cell.length_b   1.000
_cell.length_c   1.000
_cell.angle_alpha   90.00
_cell.angle_beta   90.00
_cell.angle_gamma   90.00
#
_symmetry.space_group_name_H-M   'P 1'
#
loop_
_entity.id
_entity.type
_entity.pdbx_description
1 polymer ?
#
loop_
_entity_poly.entity_id
_entity_poly.type
_entity_poly.pdbx_seq_one_letter_code
_entity_poly.pdbx_strand_id
1 'polypeptide(L)'
;MATGNRGLNGCLDYSALDYSTSLHFATVGTDKGHDGASGLPFLNHPEVINDFAFRAVHVEAVIGKQIVQAYYGKPAAKSYYLGAQRVAAERAADHLLTLLGSQGQLLHPRYSPGAETGQREQPYGTFFQFAADWERYVVLNVTTHDFTNFGLSDIVLFDEVNGGDIATFDGDLSAFRNLGGKFIAYHGRRDPGRFAQLLSSTNSKRVYDLISDTFALPSLDDFYRLFLIPRMGHCSGVIGCPEPVSLTPRRIISSWRLWTGWRAASRPQLSSARGQMRAEEKAEVGSDFLAD
;
A
#
# COMPACT_ATOMS: atom_id res chain seq x y z
N MET A 1 -9.96 -9.88 3.22
CA MET A 1 -9.30 -8.58 3.12
C MET A 1 -7.85 -8.87 2.79
N ALA A 2 -7.36 -8.36 1.68
CA ALA A 2 -5.95 -8.42 1.35
C ALA A 2 -5.24 -7.20 1.94
N THR A 3 -4.01 -7.34 2.39
CA THR A 3 -3.19 -6.24 2.91
C THR A 3 -2.07 -5.88 1.92
N GLY A 4 -1.45 -4.72 2.12
CA GLY A 4 -0.32 -4.27 1.31
C GLY A 4 0.97 -4.20 2.12
N ASN A 5 2.04 -3.86 1.40
CA ASN A 5 3.38 -3.64 1.92
C ASN A 5 3.74 -2.16 1.78
N ARG A 6 4.92 -1.77 2.28
CA ARG A 6 5.40 -0.39 2.35
C ARG A 6 6.81 -0.30 1.81
N GLY A 7 7.12 0.76 1.08
CA GLY A 7 8.48 0.94 0.53
C GLY A 7 8.84 -0.20 -0.44
N LEU A 8 10.10 -0.64 -0.40
CA LEU A 8 10.57 -1.85 -1.10
C LEU A 8 10.46 -3.11 -0.23
N ASN A 9 9.75 -3.06 0.90
CA ASN A 9 9.76 -4.16 1.87
C ASN A 9 8.96 -5.35 1.35
N GLY A 10 9.56 -6.52 1.49
CA GLY A 10 8.91 -7.81 1.39
C GLY A 10 8.46 -8.37 2.74
N CYS A 11 8.27 -7.53 3.75
CA CYS A 11 7.74 -7.98 5.05
C CYS A 11 6.22 -7.93 5.06
N LEU A 12 5.57 -8.94 5.67
CA LEU A 12 4.15 -8.89 5.97
C LEU A 12 3.85 -7.77 6.99
N ASP A 13 2.82 -6.95 6.71
CA ASP A 13 2.32 -5.96 7.67
C ASP A 13 1.42 -6.64 8.71
N TYR A 14 2.03 -7.28 9.72
CA TYR A 14 1.30 -7.95 10.80
C TYR A 14 0.37 -6.99 11.57
N SER A 15 0.69 -5.69 11.62
CA SER A 15 -0.18 -4.72 12.25
C SER A 15 -1.48 -4.52 11.46
N ALA A 16 -1.41 -4.52 10.13
CA ALA A 16 -2.58 -4.49 9.26
C ALA A 16 -3.37 -5.82 9.30
N LEU A 17 -2.68 -6.95 9.44
CA LEU A 17 -3.30 -8.26 9.62
C LEU A 17 -4.10 -8.34 10.93
N ASP A 18 -3.48 -7.99 12.05
CA ASP A 18 -4.13 -7.95 13.37
C ASP A 18 -5.32 -6.96 13.35
N TYR A 19 -5.09 -5.78 12.81
CA TYR A 19 -6.11 -4.76 12.74
C TYR A 19 -7.34 -5.20 11.91
N SER A 20 -7.14 -5.80 10.74
CA SER A 20 -8.24 -6.25 9.88
C SER A 20 -8.97 -7.48 10.42
N THR A 21 -8.26 -8.43 11.04
CA THR A 21 -8.88 -9.58 11.70
C THR A 21 -9.68 -9.16 12.94
N SER A 22 -9.23 -8.12 13.68
CA SER A 22 -9.99 -7.51 14.78
C SER A 22 -11.35 -6.92 14.32
N LEU A 23 -11.48 -6.62 13.03
CA LEU A 23 -12.73 -6.17 12.40
C LEU A 23 -13.56 -7.32 11.81
N HIS A 24 -13.18 -8.58 12.04
CA HIS A 24 -13.82 -9.79 11.55
C HIS A 24 -13.75 -9.99 10.03
N PHE A 25 -12.67 -9.55 9.40
CA PHE A 25 -12.34 -10.01 8.05
C PHE A 25 -11.55 -11.32 8.11
N ALA A 26 -11.82 -12.23 7.17
CA ALA A 26 -10.81 -13.22 6.79
C ALA A 26 -9.71 -12.47 6.03
N THR A 27 -8.48 -12.47 6.54
CA THR A 27 -7.40 -11.61 6.06
C THR A 27 -6.24 -12.42 5.51
N VAL A 28 -5.64 -11.92 4.43
CA VAL A 28 -4.40 -12.41 3.82
C VAL A 28 -3.41 -11.25 3.66
N GLY A 29 -2.14 -11.59 3.51
CA GLY A 29 -1.04 -10.67 3.22
C GLY A 29 0.11 -11.44 2.57
N THR A 30 0.97 -10.73 1.83
CA THR A 30 2.11 -11.29 1.09
C THR A 30 3.41 -10.56 1.45
N ASP A 31 4.53 -11.23 1.23
CA ASP A 31 5.89 -10.72 1.25
C ASP A 31 6.32 -10.07 -0.08
N LYS A 32 5.41 -9.95 -1.06
CA LYS A 32 5.72 -9.38 -2.39
C LYS A 32 6.75 -10.15 -3.21
N GLY A 33 7.05 -11.39 -2.85
CA GLY A 33 7.97 -12.26 -3.59
C GLY A 33 9.44 -12.15 -3.16
N HIS A 34 9.74 -11.45 -2.06
CA HIS A 34 11.09 -11.42 -1.50
C HIS A 34 11.09 -11.17 0.01
N ASP A 35 12.20 -11.47 0.68
CA ASP A 35 12.39 -11.16 2.09
C ASP A 35 13.17 -9.86 2.29
N GLY A 36 12.85 -9.15 3.37
CA GLY A 36 13.61 -7.99 3.84
C GLY A 36 13.14 -6.64 3.28
N ALA A 37 13.95 -5.61 3.50
CA ALA A 37 13.59 -4.21 3.26
C ALA A 37 14.35 -3.54 2.10
N SER A 38 15.32 -4.23 1.51
CA SER A 38 16.14 -3.72 0.41
C SER A 38 15.60 -4.17 -0.94
N GLY A 39 16.00 -3.47 -2.00
CA GLY A 39 15.73 -3.89 -3.38
C GLY A 39 16.73 -4.91 -3.93
N LEU A 40 17.69 -5.38 -3.12
CA LEU A 40 18.71 -6.33 -3.57
C LEU A 40 18.12 -7.59 -4.23
N PRO A 41 17.00 -8.16 -3.75
CA PRO A 41 16.37 -9.31 -4.40
C PRO A 41 15.89 -9.07 -5.83
N PHE A 42 15.80 -7.83 -6.30
CA PHE A 42 15.43 -7.52 -7.69
C PHE A 42 16.58 -7.72 -8.69
N LEU A 43 17.83 -7.68 -8.22
CA LEU A 43 19.02 -7.74 -9.07
C LEU A 43 19.05 -9.06 -9.85
N ASN A 44 19.04 -8.99 -11.18
CA ASN A 44 18.97 -10.15 -12.09
C ASN A 44 17.72 -11.04 -11.92
N HIS A 45 16.65 -10.54 -11.31
CA HIS A 45 15.43 -11.31 -10.98
C HIS A 45 14.15 -10.59 -11.44
N PRO A 46 13.87 -10.54 -12.76
CA PRO A 46 12.68 -9.88 -13.30
C PRO A 46 11.35 -10.48 -12.79
N GLU A 47 11.35 -11.77 -12.44
CA GLU A 47 10.22 -12.43 -11.80
C GLU A 47 9.88 -11.85 -10.42
N VAL A 48 10.88 -11.49 -9.62
CA VAL A 48 10.69 -10.86 -8.30
C VAL A 48 10.17 -9.43 -8.45
N ILE A 49 10.64 -8.71 -9.48
CA ILE A 49 10.12 -7.38 -9.83
C ILE A 49 8.63 -7.46 -10.17
N ASN A 50 8.22 -8.48 -10.96
CA ASN A 50 6.81 -8.69 -11.30
C ASN A 50 5.96 -9.09 -10.09
N ASP A 51 6.49 -9.91 -9.18
CA ASP A 51 5.83 -10.21 -7.90
C ASP A 51 5.59 -8.96 -7.07
N PHE A 52 6.62 -8.12 -6.94
CA PHE A 52 6.56 -6.87 -6.21
C PHE A 52 5.54 -5.90 -6.82
N ALA A 53 5.58 -5.74 -8.15
CA ALA A 53 4.74 -4.81 -8.89
C ALA A 53 3.25 -5.18 -8.77
N PHE A 54 2.87 -6.38 -9.21
CA PHE A 54 1.46 -6.75 -9.31
C PHE A 54 1.15 -8.20 -8.89
N ARG A 55 2.03 -9.16 -9.20
CA ARG A 55 1.66 -10.58 -9.19
C ARG A 55 1.43 -11.13 -7.79
N ALA A 56 2.23 -10.75 -6.80
CA ALA A 56 2.07 -11.26 -5.44
C ALA A 56 0.71 -10.89 -4.81
N VAL A 57 0.27 -9.63 -4.96
CA VAL A 57 -1.04 -9.17 -4.43
C VAL A 57 -2.19 -9.80 -5.20
N HIS A 58 -2.03 -10.04 -6.51
CA HIS A 58 -3.02 -10.75 -7.29
C HIS A 58 -3.17 -12.21 -6.81
N VAL A 59 -2.06 -12.93 -6.69
CA VAL A 59 -2.04 -14.33 -6.24
C VAL A 59 -2.59 -14.46 -4.82
N GLU A 60 -2.19 -13.56 -3.91
CA GLU A 60 -2.75 -13.45 -2.55
C GLU A 60 -4.28 -13.37 -2.59
N ALA A 61 -4.84 -12.50 -3.43
CA ALA A 61 -6.28 -12.33 -3.53
C ALA A 61 -6.99 -13.57 -4.12
N VAL A 62 -6.37 -14.27 -5.07
CA VAL A 62 -6.91 -15.50 -5.66
C VAL A 62 -6.91 -16.63 -4.63
N ILE A 63 -5.76 -16.91 -4.02
CA ILE A 63 -5.60 -17.98 -3.03
C ILE A 63 -6.42 -17.70 -1.78
N GLY A 64 -6.44 -16.45 -1.30
CA GLY A 64 -7.25 -16.06 -0.14
C GLY A 64 -8.73 -16.32 -0.34
N LYS A 65 -9.28 -16.11 -1.54
CA LYS A 65 -10.67 -16.43 -1.86
C LYS A 65 -10.92 -17.95 -1.86
N GLN A 66 -9.98 -18.74 -2.36
CA GLN A 66 -10.07 -20.20 -2.36
C GLN A 66 -10.06 -20.76 -0.92
N ILE A 67 -9.16 -20.25 -0.06
CA ILE A 67 -9.10 -20.63 1.35
C ILE A 67 -10.42 -20.28 2.07
N VAL A 68 -10.96 -19.08 1.84
CA VAL A 68 -12.26 -18.68 2.41
C VAL A 68 -13.37 -19.63 1.97
N GLN A 69 -13.43 -19.97 0.69
CA GLN A 69 -14.43 -20.92 0.16
C GLN A 69 -14.29 -22.30 0.81
N ALA A 70 -13.08 -22.83 0.89
CA ALA A 70 -12.82 -24.15 1.45
C ALA A 70 -13.13 -24.22 2.95
N TYR A 71 -12.73 -23.19 3.71
CA TYR A 71 -12.89 -23.17 5.17
C TYR A 71 -14.33 -22.86 5.61
N TYR A 72 -15.00 -21.89 4.98
CA TYR A 72 -16.35 -21.46 5.37
C TYR A 72 -17.47 -22.13 4.55
N GLY A 73 -17.13 -22.96 3.56
CA GLY A 73 -18.08 -23.63 2.67
C GLY A 73 -18.85 -22.69 1.73
N LYS A 74 -18.46 -21.41 1.63
CA LYS A 74 -19.15 -20.39 0.83
C LYS A 74 -18.21 -19.27 0.39
N PRO A 75 -18.51 -18.59 -0.72
CA PRO A 75 -17.60 -17.57 -1.24
C PRO A 75 -17.70 -16.30 -0.40
N ALA A 76 -16.64 -15.50 -0.41
CA ALA A 76 -16.67 -14.17 0.21
C ALA A 76 -17.73 -13.30 -0.47
N ALA A 77 -18.68 -12.76 0.31
CA ALA A 77 -19.73 -11.89 -0.23
C ALA A 77 -19.18 -10.57 -0.80
N LYS A 78 -18.08 -10.07 -0.22
CA LYS A 78 -17.35 -8.87 -0.66
C LYS A 78 -15.86 -9.08 -0.43
N SER A 79 -15.03 -8.46 -1.25
CA SER A 79 -13.58 -8.44 -1.11
C SER A 79 -13.10 -7.00 -0.94
N TYR A 80 -12.08 -6.81 -0.09
CA TYR A 80 -11.51 -5.52 0.27
C TYR A 80 -9.99 -5.61 0.24
N TYR A 81 -9.34 -4.50 -0.10
CA TYR A 81 -7.89 -4.35 -0.07
C TYR A 81 -7.50 -3.18 0.82
N LEU A 82 -6.57 -3.37 1.75
CA LEU A 82 -6.03 -2.34 2.63
C LEU A 82 -4.52 -2.25 2.45
N GLY A 83 -4.07 -1.28 1.65
CA GLY A 83 -2.64 -1.01 1.44
C GLY A 83 -2.27 0.41 1.84
N ALA A 84 -0.99 0.64 2.07
CA ALA A 84 -0.43 1.97 2.32
C ALA A 84 0.96 2.10 1.69
N GLN A 85 1.15 3.16 0.90
CA GLN A 85 2.34 3.60 0.15
C GLN A 85 3.04 2.59 -0.79
N ARG A 86 3.42 3.06 -1.98
CA ARG A 86 4.49 2.50 -2.82
C ARG A 86 5.59 3.57 -2.97
N VAL A 87 6.82 3.18 -3.26
CA VAL A 87 7.96 4.10 -3.40
C VAL A 87 7.75 5.05 -4.57
N ALA A 88 8.07 6.34 -4.38
CA ALA A 88 8.39 7.25 -5.46
C ALA A 88 9.90 7.55 -5.40
N ALA A 89 10.57 7.52 -6.56
CA ALA A 89 11.97 7.92 -6.65
C ALA A 89 12.04 9.43 -6.86
N GLU A 90 12.56 10.17 -5.88
CA GLU A 90 12.76 11.62 -5.97
C GLU A 90 14.11 12.01 -5.37
N ARG A 91 14.87 12.83 -6.10
CA ARG A 91 15.99 13.57 -5.54
C ARG A 91 15.46 14.85 -4.91
N ALA A 92 15.69 15.05 -3.62
CA ALA A 92 15.35 16.30 -2.92
C ALA A 92 16.31 17.42 -3.32
N ALA A 93 15.97 18.15 -4.38
CA ALA A 93 16.48 19.50 -4.58
C ALA A 93 15.26 20.41 -4.70
N ASP A 94 15.01 21.19 -3.64
CA ASP A 94 13.87 22.09 -3.43
C ASP A 94 12.49 21.41 -3.35
N HIS A 95 12.07 21.09 -2.13
CA HIS A 95 10.76 20.47 -1.83
C HIS A 95 9.55 21.25 -2.35
N LEU A 96 9.71 22.52 -2.77
CA LEU A 96 8.61 23.37 -3.24
C LEU A 96 8.55 23.52 -4.77
N LEU A 97 9.50 22.95 -5.51
CA LEU A 97 9.57 23.04 -6.97
C LEU A 97 9.00 21.80 -7.64
N THR A 98 8.47 22.02 -8.84
CA THR A 98 7.94 20.97 -9.69
C THR A 98 9.08 20.41 -10.53
N LEU A 99 9.19 19.08 -10.61
CA LEU A 99 10.17 18.42 -11.45
C LEU A 99 9.63 18.33 -12.87
N LEU A 100 10.33 18.98 -13.79
CA LEU A 100 10.02 18.99 -15.22
C LEU A 100 11.08 18.22 -16.01
N GLY A 101 10.64 17.60 -17.09
CA GLY A 101 11.49 16.96 -18.08
C GLY A 101 12.16 17.96 -19.01
N SER A 102 13.05 17.45 -19.87
CA SER A 102 13.84 18.26 -20.80
C SER A 102 12.97 18.97 -21.84
N GLN A 103 11.76 18.46 -22.10
CA GLN A 103 10.78 19.06 -23.00
C GLN A 103 9.68 19.83 -22.25
N GLY A 104 9.87 20.11 -20.95
CA GLY A 104 8.91 20.83 -20.12
C GLY A 104 7.72 19.99 -19.64
N GLN A 105 7.69 18.68 -19.91
CA GLN A 105 6.67 17.77 -19.40
C GLN A 105 6.77 17.60 -17.88
N LEU A 106 5.63 17.46 -17.20
CA LEU A 106 5.59 17.23 -15.76
C LEU A 106 6.05 15.81 -15.41
N LEU A 107 7.20 15.68 -14.73
CA LEU A 107 7.67 14.39 -14.22
C LEU A 107 7.11 14.14 -12.82
N HIS A 108 7.30 15.08 -11.89
CA HIS A 108 6.78 14.95 -10.52
C HIS A 108 6.32 16.30 -9.96
N PRO A 109 5.13 16.40 -9.34
CA PRO A 109 4.65 17.65 -8.79
C PRO A 109 5.37 18.03 -7.49
N ARG A 110 5.45 19.34 -7.21
CA ARG A 110 6.00 19.87 -5.96
C ARG A 110 5.31 19.32 -4.70
N TYR A 111 5.96 19.43 -3.55
CA TYR A 111 5.27 19.23 -2.27
C TYR A 111 4.30 20.37 -1.96
N SER A 112 3.28 20.05 -1.17
CA SER A 112 2.35 21.05 -0.64
C SER A 112 3.07 22.02 0.32
N PRO A 113 2.80 23.33 0.29
CA PRO A 113 3.26 24.24 1.35
C PRO A 113 2.78 23.76 2.73
N GLY A 114 3.62 23.85 3.76
CA GLY A 114 3.35 23.29 5.09
C GLY A 114 3.86 21.85 5.27
N ALA A 115 4.43 21.27 4.20
CA ALA A 115 5.03 19.94 4.19
C ALA A 115 6.53 19.96 4.53
N GLU A 116 7.05 21.05 5.09
CA GLU A 116 8.45 21.16 5.43
C GLU A 116 8.79 20.19 6.59
N THR A 117 9.85 19.40 6.41
CA THR A 117 10.39 18.52 7.44
C THR A 117 11.19 19.34 8.45
N GLY A 118 11.19 18.94 9.72
CA GLY A 118 12.07 19.56 10.71
C GLY A 118 13.30 18.68 10.99
N GLN A 119 14.50 19.28 11.05
CA GLN A 119 15.76 18.93 11.78
C GLN A 119 16.28 17.47 11.85
N ARG A 120 15.58 16.44 11.34
CA ARG A 120 16.07 15.06 11.14
C ARG A 120 16.01 14.69 9.67
N GLU A 121 16.60 15.55 8.87
CA GLU A 121 16.68 15.42 7.43
C GLU A 121 17.63 14.26 7.08
N GLN A 122 17.38 13.58 5.95
CA GLN A 122 18.51 12.93 5.29
C GLN A 122 19.59 13.99 5.06
N PRO A 123 20.87 13.70 5.33
CA PRO A 123 21.92 14.69 5.12
C PRO A 123 21.83 15.23 3.69
N TYR A 124 21.83 16.56 3.53
CA TYR A 124 21.90 17.16 2.21
C TYR A 124 23.03 16.51 1.39
N GLY A 125 22.71 16.02 0.20
CA GLY A 125 23.65 15.31 -0.68
C GLY A 125 23.60 13.79 -0.61
N THR A 126 22.79 13.15 0.26
CA THR A 126 22.58 11.69 0.19
C THR A 126 21.42 11.34 -0.71
N PHE A 127 21.56 10.24 -1.47
CA PHE A 127 20.51 9.70 -2.31
C PHE A 127 19.56 8.82 -1.49
N PHE A 128 18.25 8.96 -1.68
CA PHE A 128 17.24 8.20 -0.93
C PHE A 128 17.39 6.69 -1.18
N GLN A 129 17.47 5.89 -0.12
CA GLN A 129 17.87 4.47 -0.24
C GLN A 129 16.95 3.65 -1.15
N PHE A 130 15.62 3.86 -1.11
CA PHE A 130 14.72 3.11 -1.98
C PHE A 130 14.90 3.49 -3.44
N ALA A 131 15.14 4.77 -3.73
CA ALA A 131 15.48 5.21 -5.07
C ALA A 131 16.83 4.60 -5.51
N ALA A 132 17.84 4.57 -4.62
CA ALA A 132 19.14 3.98 -4.92
C ALA A 132 19.04 2.50 -5.28
N ASP A 133 18.28 1.75 -4.49
CA ASP A 133 18.10 0.32 -4.71
C ASP A 133 17.31 0.06 -5.99
N TRP A 134 16.26 0.84 -6.27
CA TRP A 134 15.52 0.73 -7.52
C TRP A 134 16.41 1.02 -8.73
N GLU A 135 17.20 2.09 -8.67
CA GLU A 135 18.12 2.46 -9.75
C GLU A 135 19.15 1.36 -10.01
N ARG A 136 19.82 0.90 -8.95
CA ARG A 136 20.84 -0.13 -9.04
C ARG A 136 20.28 -1.43 -9.57
N TYR A 137 19.25 -1.96 -8.92
CA TYR A 137 18.86 -3.35 -9.11
C TYR A 137 17.79 -3.55 -10.17
N VAL A 138 16.98 -2.52 -10.46
CA VAL A 138 15.90 -2.61 -11.46
C VAL A 138 16.25 -1.87 -12.74
N VAL A 139 16.71 -0.62 -12.65
CA VAL A 139 16.93 0.24 -13.82
C VAL A 139 18.25 -0.11 -14.52
N LEU A 140 19.35 -0.14 -13.77
CA LEU A 140 20.69 -0.35 -14.29
C LEU A 140 21.14 -1.81 -14.21
N ASN A 141 20.52 -2.60 -13.34
CA ASN A 141 20.87 -3.99 -13.04
C ASN A 141 22.36 -4.18 -12.67
N VAL A 142 22.84 -3.37 -11.73
CA VAL A 142 24.21 -3.32 -11.20
C VAL A 142 24.23 -3.41 -9.68
N THR A 143 25.36 -3.80 -9.10
CA THR A 143 25.56 -3.85 -7.64
C THR A 143 26.03 -2.52 -7.04
N THR A 144 26.63 -1.65 -7.86
CA THR A 144 27.15 -0.35 -7.44
C THR A 144 26.80 0.73 -8.49
N HIS A 145 26.46 1.92 -8.01
CA HIS A 145 26.22 3.10 -8.84
C HIS A 145 26.60 4.36 -8.06
N ASP A 146 27.29 5.28 -8.74
CA ASP A 146 27.70 6.57 -8.19
C ASP A 146 26.66 7.64 -8.53
N PHE A 147 25.90 8.06 -7.52
CA PHE A 147 24.84 9.07 -7.67
C PHE A 147 25.38 10.52 -7.69
N THR A 148 26.70 10.74 -7.69
CA THR A 148 27.30 12.10 -7.70
C THR A 148 26.79 12.93 -8.87
N ASN A 149 26.58 12.30 -10.03
CA ASN A 149 26.10 12.95 -11.25
C ASN A 149 24.62 12.67 -11.57
N PHE A 150 23.84 12.18 -10.59
CA PHE A 150 22.42 11.88 -10.82
C PHE A 150 21.66 13.12 -11.31
N GLY A 151 20.97 12.97 -12.43
CA GLY A 151 20.29 14.03 -13.13
C GLY A 151 19.06 13.58 -13.90
N LEU A 152 18.64 14.44 -14.83
CA LEU A 152 17.38 14.26 -15.54
C LEU A 152 17.38 13.03 -16.47
N SER A 153 18.54 12.69 -17.03
CA SER A 153 18.71 11.49 -17.87
C SER A 153 18.38 10.21 -17.10
N ASP A 154 18.76 10.14 -15.84
CA ASP A 154 18.50 8.96 -15.00
C ASP A 154 17.01 8.87 -14.70
N ILE A 155 16.35 9.99 -14.38
CA ILE A 155 14.89 10.03 -14.16
C ILE A 155 14.11 9.61 -15.41
N VAL A 156 14.55 10.05 -16.60
CA VAL A 156 13.95 9.62 -17.86
C VAL A 156 14.15 8.11 -18.07
N LEU A 157 15.33 7.59 -17.75
CA LEU A 157 15.60 6.15 -17.85
C LEU A 157 14.70 5.32 -16.91
N PHE A 158 14.34 5.84 -15.73
CA PHE A 158 13.40 5.14 -14.83
C PHE A 158 12.02 4.98 -15.49
N ASP A 159 11.54 6.05 -16.12
CA ASP A 159 10.23 6.08 -16.80
C ASP A 159 10.25 5.18 -18.05
N GLU A 160 11.38 5.16 -18.78
CA GLU A 160 11.56 4.29 -19.94
C GLU A 160 11.64 2.80 -19.57
N VAL A 161 12.35 2.46 -18.49
CA VAL A 161 12.48 1.06 -18.04
C VAL A 161 11.18 0.55 -17.43
N ASN A 162 10.50 1.37 -16.61
CA ASN A 162 9.23 1.06 -15.95
C ASN A 162 9.12 -0.41 -15.47
N GLY A 163 10.11 -0.86 -14.70
CA GLY A 163 10.27 -2.28 -14.33
C GLY A 163 9.00 -2.86 -13.70
N GLY A 164 8.42 -3.87 -14.35
CA GLY A 164 7.17 -4.52 -13.90
C GLY A 164 5.91 -3.66 -14.07
N ASP A 165 5.95 -2.63 -14.90
CA ASP A 165 4.88 -1.64 -15.06
C ASP A 165 4.50 -0.95 -13.74
N ILE A 166 5.53 -0.63 -12.94
CA ILE A 166 5.36 -0.15 -11.57
C ILE A 166 4.77 1.27 -11.51
N ALA A 167 4.89 2.06 -12.59
CA ALA A 167 4.44 3.46 -12.63
C ALA A 167 2.98 3.60 -12.15
N THR A 168 2.13 2.61 -12.47
CA THR A 168 0.73 2.53 -12.00
C THR A 168 -0.04 3.85 -12.23
N PHE A 169 0.20 4.49 -13.38
CA PHE A 169 -0.32 5.82 -13.70
C PHE A 169 -1.31 5.79 -14.88
N ASP A 170 -2.23 4.83 -14.83
CA ASP A 170 -3.34 4.71 -15.79
C ASP A 170 -4.60 5.41 -15.26
N GLY A 171 -5.20 6.25 -16.09
CA GLY A 171 -6.45 6.96 -15.79
C GLY A 171 -7.71 6.14 -16.07
N ASP A 172 -7.62 5.07 -16.87
CA ASP A 172 -8.77 4.26 -17.24
C ASP A 172 -9.09 3.20 -16.17
N LEU A 173 -10.10 3.50 -15.35
CA LEU A 173 -10.64 2.58 -14.35
C LEU A 173 -11.96 1.95 -14.80
N SER A 174 -12.26 1.91 -16.10
CA SER A 174 -13.58 1.53 -16.61
C SER A 174 -13.97 0.11 -16.21
N ALA A 175 -13.02 -0.83 -16.28
CA ALA A 175 -13.24 -2.21 -15.82
C ALA A 175 -13.59 -2.27 -14.33
N PHE A 176 -12.85 -1.54 -13.48
CA PHE A 176 -13.11 -1.49 -12.03
C PHE A 176 -14.48 -0.87 -11.73
N ARG A 177 -14.83 0.22 -12.41
CA ARG A 177 -16.12 0.90 -12.29
C ARG A 177 -17.29 0.02 -12.74
N ASN A 178 -17.16 -0.63 -13.90
CA ASN A 178 -18.21 -1.48 -14.48
C ASN A 178 -18.50 -2.73 -13.62
N LEU A 179 -17.50 -3.22 -12.87
CA LEU A 179 -17.67 -4.26 -11.86
C LEU A 179 -18.30 -3.75 -10.54
N GLY A 180 -18.66 -2.47 -10.46
CA GLY A 180 -19.22 -1.84 -9.27
C GLY A 180 -18.17 -1.56 -8.18
N GLY A 181 -16.88 -1.55 -8.53
CA GLY A 181 -15.77 -1.27 -7.63
C GLY A 181 -15.89 0.11 -6.98
N LYS A 182 -15.47 0.21 -5.72
CA LYS A 182 -15.44 1.45 -4.94
C LYS A 182 -14.04 1.66 -4.37
N PHE A 183 -13.42 2.78 -4.68
CA PHE A 183 -12.07 3.13 -4.25
C PHE A 183 -12.09 4.37 -3.37
N ILE A 184 -11.50 4.26 -2.17
CA ILE A 184 -11.26 5.38 -1.27
C ILE A 184 -9.75 5.56 -1.18
N ALA A 185 -9.25 6.70 -1.66
CA ALA A 185 -7.89 7.13 -1.42
C ALA A 185 -7.87 8.23 -0.36
N TYR A 186 -6.79 8.30 0.40
CA TYR A 186 -6.52 9.40 1.30
C TYR A 186 -5.02 9.71 1.32
N HIS A 187 -4.66 10.97 1.50
CA HIS A 187 -3.26 11.41 1.54
C HIS A 187 -3.09 12.56 2.53
N GLY A 188 -2.05 12.51 3.36
CA GLY A 188 -1.74 13.59 4.29
C GLY A 188 -1.19 14.82 3.59
N ARG A 189 -1.67 16.03 3.94
CA ARG A 189 -1.11 17.25 3.35
C ARG A 189 0.29 17.60 3.87
N ARG A 190 0.75 16.94 4.93
CA ARG A 190 2.10 17.06 5.51
C ARG A 190 2.88 15.74 5.40
N ASP A 191 2.58 14.95 4.36
CA ASP A 191 3.12 13.60 4.16
C ASP A 191 4.65 13.45 4.32
N PRO A 192 5.54 14.35 3.84
CA PRO A 192 6.99 14.19 4.08
C PRO A 192 7.41 14.13 5.56
N GLY A 193 6.50 14.39 6.51
CA GLY A 193 6.60 13.82 7.87
C GLY A 193 7.92 14.06 8.59
N ARG A 194 8.38 13.07 9.38
CA ARG A 194 9.69 13.06 10.06
C ARG A 194 10.81 12.46 9.20
N PHE A 195 10.46 11.89 8.04
CA PHE A 195 11.40 11.29 7.10
C PHE A 195 11.23 12.05 5.79
N ALA A 196 12.12 13.01 5.55
CA ALA A 196 12.11 13.79 4.33
C ALA A 196 11.97 12.85 3.12
N GLN A 197 11.01 13.16 2.23
CA GLN A 197 10.81 12.54 0.91
C GLN A 197 10.02 11.22 0.91
N LEU A 198 8.78 11.22 1.41
CA LEU A 198 7.92 10.04 1.24
C LEU A 198 7.03 10.17 0.01
N LEU A 199 5.92 10.92 0.05
CA LEU A 199 5.10 11.12 -1.14
C LEU A 199 4.48 12.52 -1.13
N SER A 200 4.43 13.19 -2.30
CA SER A 200 3.70 14.44 -2.39
C SER A 200 2.19 14.20 -2.52
N SER A 201 1.40 14.81 -1.63
CA SER A 201 -0.08 14.80 -1.74
C SER A 201 -0.62 15.43 -3.02
N THR A 202 0.15 16.30 -3.66
CA THR A 202 -0.20 16.85 -4.97
C THR A 202 -0.16 15.78 -6.06
N ASN A 203 0.63 14.72 -5.90
CA ASN A 203 0.66 13.60 -6.83
C ASN A 203 -0.62 12.76 -6.77
N SER A 204 -1.21 12.56 -5.57
CA SER A 204 -2.55 11.94 -5.49
C SER A 204 -3.63 12.79 -6.14
N LYS A 205 -3.52 14.13 -6.04
CA LYS A 205 -4.42 15.02 -6.79
C LYS A 205 -4.20 14.89 -8.30
N ARG A 206 -2.95 14.81 -8.77
CA ARG A 206 -2.62 14.60 -10.19
C ARG A 206 -3.26 13.33 -10.74
N VAL A 207 -3.18 12.20 -10.00
CA VAL A 207 -3.86 10.95 -10.38
C VAL A 207 -5.39 11.11 -10.41
N TYR A 208 -5.95 11.79 -9.41
CA TYR A 208 -7.40 12.05 -9.38
C TYR A 208 -7.86 12.88 -10.57
N ASP A 209 -7.13 13.94 -10.91
CA ASP A 209 -7.44 14.81 -12.04
C ASP A 209 -7.31 14.03 -13.37
N LEU A 210 -6.25 13.23 -13.55
CA LEU A 210 -6.10 12.34 -14.71
C LEU A 210 -7.32 11.43 -14.90
N ILE A 211 -7.75 10.74 -13.83
CA ILE A 211 -8.93 9.86 -13.90
C ILE A 211 -10.18 10.68 -14.21
N SER A 212 -10.33 11.87 -13.61
CA SER A 212 -11.48 12.74 -13.87
C SER A 212 -11.56 13.14 -15.34
N ASP A 213 -10.42 13.51 -15.93
CA ASP A 213 -10.30 13.91 -17.33
C ASP A 213 -10.54 12.73 -18.28
N THR A 214 -9.97 11.55 -18.00
CA THR A 214 -10.16 10.33 -18.81
C THR A 214 -11.63 9.92 -18.91
N PHE A 215 -12.38 10.06 -17.82
CA PHE A 215 -13.81 9.72 -17.81
C PHE A 215 -14.72 10.84 -18.32
N ALA A 216 -14.21 12.09 -18.42
CA ALA A 216 -14.97 13.28 -18.75
C ALA A 216 -16.26 13.43 -17.90
N LEU A 217 -16.19 13.07 -16.61
CA LEU A 217 -17.32 13.09 -15.69
C LEU A 217 -17.34 14.35 -14.82
N PRO A 218 -18.52 14.88 -14.46
CA PRO A 218 -18.62 16.01 -13.52
C PRO A 218 -18.21 15.64 -12.09
N SER A 219 -18.26 14.36 -11.74
CA SER A 219 -17.76 13.83 -10.47
C SER A 219 -17.44 12.33 -10.60
N LEU A 220 -16.43 11.89 -9.83
CA LEU A 220 -16.07 10.48 -9.68
C LEU A 220 -16.71 9.84 -8.42
N ASP A 221 -17.49 10.59 -7.64
CA ASP A 221 -17.97 10.23 -6.29
C ASP A 221 -18.76 8.92 -6.22
N ASP A 222 -19.29 8.47 -7.36
CA ASP A 222 -19.96 7.18 -7.49
C ASP A 222 -19.02 6.01 -7.26
N PHE A 223 -17.73 6.11 -7.62
CA PHE A 223 -16.79 4.98 -7.54
C PHE A 223 -15.40 5.31 -7.02
N TYR A 224 -14.93 6.57 -7.08
CA TYR A 224 -13.63 6.97 -6.57
C TYR A 224 -13.71 8.27 -5.78
N ARG A 225 -13.20 8.26 -4.55
CA ARG A 225 -13.12 9.43 -3.66
C ARG A 225 -11.71 9.61 -3.11
N LEU A 226 -11.19 10.84 -3.21
CA LEU A 226 -9.90 11.22 -2.63
C LEU A 226 -10.10 12.16 -1.44
N PHE A 227 -9.53 11.81 -0.29
CA PHE A 227 -9.53 12.65 0.91
C PHE A 227 -8.13 13.16 1.23
N LEU A 228 -7.90 14.46 1.01
CA LEU A 228 -6.66 15.11 1.45
C LEU A 228 -6.79 15.52 2.92
N ILE A 229 -6.01 14.91 3.80
CA ILE A 229 -6.14 15.07 5.26
C ILE A 229 -5.19 16.17 5.74
N PRO A 230 -5.70 17.32 6.23
CA PRO A 230 -4.86 18.38 6.76
C PRO A 230 -4.01 17.88 7.94
N ARG A 231 -2.76 18.34 8.03
CA ARG A 231 -1.80 18.07 9.13
C ARG A 231 -1.39 16.61 9.32
N MET A 232 -1.99 15.66 8.59
CA MET A 232 -1.55 14.27 8.62
C MET A 232 -0.20 14.14 7.90
N GLY A 233 0.73 13.45 8.54
CA GLY A 233 2.00 13.02 7.95
C GLY A 233 1.87 11.77 7.09
N HIS A 234 3.01 11.13 6.81
CA HIS A 234 3.04 9.91 6.02
C HIS A 234 2.27 8.77 6.69
N CYS A 235 1.18 8.33 6.05
CA CYS A 235 0.24 7.28 6.51
C CYS A 235 -0.42 7.48 7.89
N SER A 236 0.14 8.32 8.76
CA SER A 236 -0.26 8.52 10.16
C SER A 236 0.38 9.79 10.75
N GLY A 237 0.05 10.11 12.00
CA GLY A 237 0.66 11.20 12.77
C GLY A 237 0.04 12.58 12.50
N VAL A 238 -0.24 13.33 13.57
CA VAL A 238 -0.67 14.73 13.55
C VAL A 238 0.33 15.52 14.40
N ILE A 239 1.02 16.50 13.81
CA ILE A 239 1.99 17.32 14.56
C ILE A 239 1.29 18.58 15.09
N GLY A 240 1.42 18.85 16.39
CA GLY A 240 1.04 20.12 17.03
C GLY A 240 -0.40 20.25 17.56
N CYS A 241 -1.10 19.15 17.85
CA CYS A 241 -2.35 19.17 18.62
C CYS A 241 -2.27 18.13 19.74
N PRO A 242 -2.69 18.44 20.98
CA PRO A 242 -2.73 17.48 22.08
C PRO A 242 -3.87 16.46 21.96
N GLU A 243 -4.72 16.57 20.95
CA GLU A 243 -5.82 15.64 20.66
C GLU A 243 -5.53 14.83 19.39
N PRO A 244 -5.68 13.50 19.40
CA PRO A 244 -5.56 12.69 18.21
C PRO A 244 -6.77 12.98 17.32
N VAL A 245 -6.60 13.79 16.28
CA VAL A 245 -7.60 13.84 15.19
C VAL A 245 -7.55 12.49 14.47
N SER A 246 -8.29 11.54 15.02
CA SER A 246 -8.38 10.16 14.60
C SER A 246 -9.29 10.05 13.37
N LEU A 247 -8.79 10.54 12.24
CA LEU A 247 -9.04 9.85 10.96
C LEU A 247 -8.04 8.68 10.87
N THR A 248 -8.07 7.81 11.88
CA THR A 248 -7.35 6.54 11.83
C THR A 248 -7.97 5.66 10.75
N PRO A 249 -7.24 4.66 10.22
CA PRO A 249 -7.78 3.63 9.33
C PRO A 249 -9.13 3.03 9.80
N ARG A 250 -9.39 3.06 11.12
CA ARG A 250 -10.65 2.70 11.82
C ARG A 250 -11.90 3.37 11.27
N ARG A 251 -11.86 4.66 10.96
CA ARG A 251 -13.04 5.34 10.41
C ARG A 251 -13.19 5.10 8.92
N ILE A 252 -12.09 4.99 8.17
CA ILE A 252 -12.11 4.75 6.72
C ILE A 252 -12.71 3.39 6.37
N ILE A 253 -12.30 2.31 7.06
CA ILE A 253 -12.87 0.97 6.81
C ILE A 253 -14.37 0.93 7.15
N SER A 254 -14.77 1.64 8.21
CA SER A 254 -16.18 1.76 8.60
C SER A 254 -16.99 2.50 7.53
N SER A 255 -16.47 3.62 7.01
CA SER A 255 -17.06 4.36 5.89
C SER A 255 -17.12 3.52 4.61
N TRP A 256 -16.09 2.71 4.35
CA TRP A 256 -16.05 1.86 3.15
C TRP A 256 -17.09 0.74 3.22
N ARG A 257 -17.26 0.10 4.40
CA ARG A 257 -18.34 -0.87 4.65
C ARG A 257 -19.72 -0.27 4.41
N LEU A 258 -19.95 0.96 4.88
CA LEU A 258 -21.21 1.68 4.64
C LEU A 258 -21.43 1.95 3.14
N TRP A 259 -20.40 2.41 2.42
CA TRP A 259 -20.51 2.73 1.00
C TRP A 259 -20.75 1.49 0.13
N THR A 260 -20.15 0.34 0.47
CA THR A 260 -20.38 -0.93 -0.23
C THR A 260 -21.65 -1.66 0.21
N GLY A 261 -22.42 -1.08 1.14
CA GLY A 261 -23.66 -1.65 1.68
C GLY A 261 -23.46 -2.87 2.58
N TRP A 262 -22.24 -3.10 3.09
CA TRP A 262 -21.96 -4.24 3.97
C TRP A 262 -22.41 -3.92 5.41
N ARG A 263 -23.38 -4.70 5.90
CA ARG A 263 -23.67 -4.82 7.34
C ARG A 263 -23.00 -6.10 7.84
N ALA A 264 -22.32 -6.03 8.98
CA ALA A 264 -21.83 -7.24 9.63
C ALA A 264 -23.02 -8.18 9.83
N ALA A 265 -22.88 -9.44 9.40
CA ALA A 265 -23.87 -10.44 9.76
C ALA A 265 -23.98 -10.44 11.29
N SER A 266 -25.20 -10.29 11.81
CA SER A 266 -25.49 -10.61 13.20
C SER A 266 -24.90 -11.99 13.46
N ARG A 267 -24.09 -12.11 14.52
CA ARG A 267 -23.42 -13.35 14.91
C ARG A 267 -24.41 -14.52 14.68
N PRO A 268 -24.03 -15.61 14.01
CA PRO A 268 -24.69 -16.86 14.31
C PRO A 268 -24.61 -16.99 15.83
N GLN A 269 -25.74 -17.11 16.52
CA GLN A 269 -25.71 -17.65 17.86
C GLN A 269 -25.00 -18.99 17.72
N LEU A 270 -23.74 -19.04 18.15
CA LEU A 270 -23.05 -20.29 18.41
C LEU A 270 -23.84 -20.93 19.55
N SER A 271 -24.91 -21.65 19.21
CA SER A 271 -25.49 -22.63 20.10
C SER A 271 -24.39 -23.65 20.37
N SER A 272 -23.73 -23.47 21.52
CA SER A 272 -23.01 -24.49 22.27
C SER A 272 -22.15 -25.49 21.48
N ALA A 273 -21.34 -25.06 20.51
CA ALA A 273 -20.25 -25.89 19.97
C ALA A 273 -18.97 -25.86 20.86
N ARG A 274 -19.06 -25.29 22.08
CA ARG A 274 -18.02 -25.42 23.13
C ARG A 274 -18.02 -26.78 23.85
N GLY A 275 -19.00 -27.64 23.56
CA GLY A 275 -19.12 -28.97 24.18
C GLY A 275 -18.42 -30.10 23.42
N GLN A 276 -18.19 -29.98 22.11
CA GLN A 276 -17.70 -31.11 21.29
C GLN A 276 -16.18 -31.12 21.09
N MET A 277 -15.49 -29.98 21.00
CA MET A 277 -14.02 -29.98 20.84
C MET A 277 -13.22 -30.27 22.13
N ARG A 278 -13.86 -30.32 23.31
CA ARG A 278 -13.18 -30.75 24.56
C ARG A 278 -13.24 -32.27 24.80
N ALA A 279 -13.96 -33.02 23.97
CA ALA A 279 -14.07 -34.48 24.09
C ALA A 279 -12.99 -35.21 23.27
N GLU A 280 -12.56 -34.64 22.14
CA GLU A 280 -11.59 -35.28 21.25
C GLU A 280 -10.13 -35.06 21.69
N GLU A 281 -9.79 -33.90 22.24
CA GLU A 281 -8.42 -33.60 22.72
C GLU A 281 -8.08 -34.26 24.08
N LYS A 282 -9.09 -34.79 24.78
CA LYS A 282 -8.89 -35.56 26.03
C LYS A 282 -8.79 -37.08 25.82
N ALA A 283 -9.00 -37.58 24.61
CA ALA A 283 -8.92 -39.01 24.31
C ALA A 283 -7.53 -39.48 23.88
N GLU A 284 -6.60 -38.57 23.52
CA GLU A 284 -5.27 -38.94 22.99
C GLU A 284 -4.08 -38.69 23.93
N VAL A 285 -4.28 -38.21 25.17
CA VAL A 285 -3.17 -37.85 26.09
C VAL A 285 -3.32 -38.47 27.49
N GLY A 286 -3.88 -39.68 27.60
CA GLY A 286 -4.26 -40.22 28.91
C GLY A 286 -4.24 -41.73 29.06
N SER A 287 -3.22 -42.43 28.58
CA SER A 287 -2.91 -43.78 29.06
C SER A 287 -1.51 -44.21 28.63
N ASP A 288 -0.48 -43.64 29.26
CA ASP A 288 0.80 -44.31 29.46
C ASP A 288 1.54 -43.60 30.62
N PHE A 289 2.13 -44.41 31.51
CA PHE A 289 2.80 -44.07 32.77
C PHE A 289 1.90 -43.87 34.00
N LEU A 290 1.64 -44.95 34.76
CA LEU A 290 2.43 -45.33 35.96
C LEU A 290 1.89 -46.61 36.64
N ALA A 291 2.82 -47.57 36.89
CA ALA A 291 2.79 -48.78 37.73
C ALA A 291 1.89 -49.95 37.26
N ASP A 292 2.35 -51.19 37.03
CA ASP A 292 3.48 -51.94 37.62
C ASP A 292 4.52 -52.46 36.61
#